data_AF-A0A377PHH7-F1
#
_entry.id   AF-A0A377PHH7-F1
#
_cell.length_a   1.000
_cell.length_b   1.000
_cell.length_c   1.000
_cell.angle_alpha   90.00
_cell.angle_beta   90.00
_cell.angle_gamma   90.00
#
_symmetry.space_group_name_H-M   'P 1'
#
loop_
_entity.id
_entity.type
_entity.pdbx_description
1 polymer ?
#
loop_
_entity_poly.entity_id
_entity_poly.type
_entity_poly.pdbx_seq_one_letter_code
_entity_poly.pdbx_strand_id
1 'polypeptide(L)'
;MRQNAKDLAGRDVVARSIMIEIREGRGCDGPWGPHAKLKLDHLGKDVLEARLPGILELSRTFAHVDPVKEPIPVIPTCHYMMGGIPNQSHRSSINRE
;
A
#
# COMPACT_ATOMS: atom_id res chain seq x y z
N MET A 1 9.95 -2.66 20.75
CA MET A 1 9.69 -2.86 19.30
C MET A 1 11.03 -3.13 18.63
N ARG A 2 11.18 -4.22 17.85
CA ARG A 2 12.45 -4.50 17.13
C ARG A 2 12.75 -3.35 16.16
N GLN A 3 13.71 -2.49 16.51
CA GLN A 3 14.10 -1.26 15.83
C GLN A 3 14.76 -1.44 14.44
N ASN A 4 14.80 -2.66 13.89
CA ASN A 4 15.54 -2.94 12.66
C ASN A 4 14.68 -3.09 11.39
N ALA A 5 13.34 -3.12 11.51
CA ALA A 5 12.50 -3.50 10.38
C ALA A 5 12.09 -2.34 9.46
N LYS A 6 12.38 -1.06 9.75
CA LYS A 6 12.05 0.12 8.90
C LYS A 6 10.80 -0.08 8.01
N ASP A 7 10.94 0.00 6.69
CA ASP A 7 9.86 -0.19 5.70
C ASP A 7 9.50 -1.67 5.46
N LEU A 8 10.28 -2.60 6.04
CA LEU A 8 10.08 -4.06 6.02
C LEU A 8 9.34 -4.57 7.27
N ALA A 9 8.78 -3.69 8.09
CA ALA A 9 7.96 -4.07 9.23
C ALA A 9 6.64 -4.71 8.76
N GLY A 10 5.91 -5.34 9.70
CA GLY A 10 4.58 -5.88 9.41
C GLY A 10 3.68 -4.82 8.79
N ARG A 11 2.83 -5.21 7.83
CA ARG A 11 1.96 -4.29 7.08
C ARG A 11 1.08 -3.43 8.00
N ASP A 12 0.60 -3.99 9.12
CA ASP A 12 -0.19 -3.25 10.11
C ASP A 12 0.63 -2.12 10.75
N VAL A 13 1.90 -2.38 11.05
CA VAL A 13 2.82 -1.41 11.64
C VAL A 13 3.11 -0.31 10.62
N VAL A 14 3.48 -0.66 9.40
CA VAL A 14 3.78 0.32 8.34
C VAL A 14 2.55 1.18 8.03
N ALA A 15 1.38 0.57 7.84
CA ALA A 15 0.15 1.32 7.56
C ALA A 15 -0.24 2.26 8.71
N ARG A 16 -0.14 1.79 9.97
CA ARG A 16 -0.41 2.62 11.15
C ARG A 16 0.59 3.76 11.28
N SER A 17 1.88 3.50 11.04
CA SER A 17 2.92 4.53 11.04
C SER A 17 2.65 5.61 9.99
N ILE A 18 2.33 5.23 8.74
CA ILE A 18 1.96 6.20 7.70
C ILE A 18 0.78 7.07 8.15
N MET A 19 -0.27 6.48 8.71
CA MET A 19 -1.43 7.24 9.18
C MET A 19 -1.12 8.16 10.37
N ILE A 20 -0.22 7.76 11.28
CA ILE A 20 0.22 8.62 12.38
C ILE A 20 0.96 9.85 11.84
N GLU A 21 1.93 9.64 10.94
CA GLU A 21 2.69 10.74 10.32
C GLU A 21 1.75 11.74 9.61
N ILE A 22 0.78 11.24 8.84
CA ILE A 22 -0.22 12.07 8.15
C ILE A 22 -1.06 12.86 9.17
N ARG A 23 -1.55 12.21 10.24
CA ARG A 23 -2.39 12.86 11.25
C ARG A 23 -1.64 13.90 12.10
N GLU A 24 -0.34 13.73 12.25
CA GLU A 24 0.53 14.70 12.93
C GLU A 24 1.04 15.80 11.98
N GLY A 25 0.48 15.89 10.77
CA GLY A 25 0.78 16.97 9.82
C GLY A 25 2.13 16.80 9.09
N ARG A 26 2.74 15.61 9.15
CA ARG A 26 3.99 15.29 8.43
C ARG A 26 3.75 14.53 7.12
N GLY A 27 2.50 14.40 6.71
CA GLY A 27 2.13 13.92 5.38
C GLY A 27 2.53 14.93 4.29
N CYS A 28 2.64 14.46 3.06
CA CYS A 28 2.77 15.31 1.88
C CYS A 28 1.41 15.89 1.52
N ASP A 29 1.39 17.19 1.20
CA ASP A 29 0.22 17.84 0.60
C ASP A 29 0.17 17.59 -0.91
N GLY A 30 -1.04 17.61 -1.47
CA GLY A 30 -1.26 17.44 -2.89
C GLY A 30 -2.73 17.50 -3.29
N PRO A 31 -3.02 17.45 -4.59
CA PRO A 31 -4.40 17.58 -5.11
C PRO A 31 -5.33 16.46 -4.63
N TRP A 32 -4.79 15.35 -4.15
CA TRP A 32 -5.52 14.20 -3.62
C TRP A 32 -5.61 14.17 -2.09
N GLY A 33 -5.17 15.23 -1.42
CA GLY A 33 -5.10 15.33 0.03
C GLY A 33 -3.80 14.75 0.63
N PRO A 34 -3.73 14.68 1.98
CA PRO A 34 -2.54 14.21 2.69
C PRO A 34 -2.16 12.76 2.36
N HIS A 35 -0.91 12.51 2.00
CA HIS A 35 -0.42 11.19 1.59
C HIS A 35 1.06 10.98 1.96
N ALA A 36 1.56 9.76 1.79
CA ALA A 36 2.99 9.45 1.86
C ALA A 36 3.55 9.21 0.45
N LYS A 37 4.88 9.16 0.31
CA LYS A 37 5.57 8.93 -0.98
C LYS A 37 6.33 7.61 -0.97
N LEU A 38 6.07 6.75 -1.96
CA LEU A 38 6.77 5.50 -2.21
C LEU A 38 7.88 5.73 -3.25
N LYS A 39 9.14 5.61 -2.83
CA LYS A 39 10.31 5.86 -3.66
C LYS A 39 10.93 4.55 -4.15
N LEU A 40 11.07 4.38 -5.47
CA LEU A 40 11.54 3.14 -6.11
C LEU A 40 12.77 3.32 -7.03
N ASP A 41 13.12 4.55 -7.37
CA ASP A 41 14.26 4.93 -8.24
C ASP A 41 15.60 4.27 -7.86
N HIS A 42 15.85 4.06 -6.57
CA HIS A 42 17.05 3.40 -6.04
C HIS A 42 17.25 1.95 -6.50
N LEU A 43 16.21 1.29 -7.02
CA LEU A 43 16.30 -0.07 -7.57
C LEU A 43 16.90 -0.09 -8.99
N GLY A 44 16.90 1.06 -9.69
CA GLY A 44 17.37 1.18 -11.06
C GLY A 44 16.30 0.79 -12.09
N LYS A 45 16.34 1.47 -13.25
CA LYS A 45 15.34 1.34 -14.31
C LYS A 45 15.16 -0.10 -14.79
N ASP A 46 16.26 -0.81 -15.07
CA ASP A 46 16.21 -2.15 -15.64
C ASP A 46 15.53 -3.15 -14.68
N VAL A 47 15.76 -3.00 -13.37
CA VAL A 47 15.11 -3.84 -12.35
C VAL A 47 13.62 -3.52 -12.28
N LEU A 48 13.25 -2.24 -12.30
CA LEU A 48 11.85 -1.82 -12.26
C LEU A 48 11.08 -2.35 -13.47
N GLU A 49 11.65 -2.24 -14.67
CA GLU A 49 11.01 -2.71 -15.91
C GLU A 49 10.91 -4.24 -15.96
N ALA A 50 11.93 -4.96 -15.46
CA ALA A 50 11.94 -6.42 -15.47
C ALA A 50 11.09 -7.06 -14.37
N ARG A 51 10.98 -6.43 -13.18
CA ARG A 51 10.36 -7.04 -12.00
C ARG A 51 9.04 -6.39 -11.58
N LEU A 52 8.85 -5.11 -11.87
CA LEU A 52 7.68 -4.34 -11.42
C LEU A 52 6.95 -3.62 -12.59
N PRO A 53 6.75 -4.26 -13.77
CA PRO A 53 6.18 -3.58 -14.93
C PRO A 53 4.75 -3.06 -14.67
N GLY A 54 3.94 -3.82 -13.92
CA GLY A 54 2.58 -3.39 -13.58
C GLY A 54 2.54 -2.14 -12.69
N ILE A 55 3.50 -1.96 -11.78
CA ILE A 55 3.57 -0.74 -10.96
C ILE A 55 3.92 0.46 -11.85
N LEU A 56 4.86 0.29 -12.79
CA LEU A 56 5.23 1.35 -13.72
C LEU A 56 4.06 1.77 -14.60
N GLU A 57 3.33 0.80 -15.15
CA GLU A 57 2.15 1.07 -15.96
C GLU A 57 1.05 1.79 -15.17
N LEU A 58 0.67 1.27 -14.00
CA LEU A 58 -0.39 1.86 -13.19
C LEU A 58 -0.03 3.29 -12.73
N SER A 59 1.23 3.51 -12.34
CA SER A 59 1.68 4.82 -11.86
C SER A 59 1.69 5.86 -12.97
N ARG A 60 2.16 5.49 -14.17
CA ARG A 60 2.20 6.40 -15.33
C ARG A 60 0.79 6.70 -15.85
N THR A 61 -0.07 5.69 -15.89
CA THR A 61 -1.42 5.81 -16.44
C THR A 61 -2.37 6.56 -15.51
N PHE A 62 -2.38 6.25 -14.22
CA PHE A 62 -3.40 6.74 -13.28
C PHE A 62 -2.90 7.82 -12.33
N ALA A 63 -1.63 7.77 -11.92
CA ALA A 63 -1.04 8.80 -11.06
C ALA A 63 -0.28 9.87 -11.86
N HIS A 64 -0.03 9.65 -13.15
CA HIS A 64 0.80 10.49 -14.02
C HIS A 64 2.22 10.71 -13.47
N VAL A 65 2.76 9.70 -12.79
CA VAL A 65 4.08 9.69 -12.16
C VAL A 65 4.94 8.61 -12.82
N ASP A 66 6.20 8.92 -13.15
CA ASP A 66 7.19 7.93 -13.59
C ASP A 66 8.04 7.45 -12.41
N PRO A 67 7.82 6.23 -11.87
CA PRO A 67 8.48 5.77 -10.63
C PRO A 67 10.00 5.61 -10.74
N VAL A 68 10.53 5.62 -11.96
CA VAL A 68 11.97 5.62 -12.24
C VAL A 68 12.60 6.97 -11.89
N LYS A 69 11.81 8.05 -11.91
CA LYS A 69 12.29 9.44 -11.75
C LYS A 69 11.74 10.11 -10.49
N GLU A 70 10.51 9.80 -10.12
CA GLU A 70 9.80 10.49 -9.04
C GLU A 70 9.00 9.52 -8.16
N PRO A 71 8.84 9.81 -6.85
CA PRO A 71 8.11 8.94 -5.93
C PRO A 71 6.60 8.91 -6.19
N ILE A 72 5.97 7.74 -5.98
CA ILE A 72 4.53 7.52 -6.14
C ILE A 72 3.76 8.00 -4.89
N PRO A 73 2.69 8.80 -5.02
CA PRO A 73 1.82 9.12 -3.89
C PRO A 73 1.04 7.88 -3.43
N VAL A 74 1.07 7.57 -2.14
CA VAL A 74 0.42 6.40 -1.55
C VAL A 74 -0.27 6.74 -0.23
N ILE A 75 -1.37 6.05 0.06
CA ILE A 75 -2.09 6.13 1.33
C ILE A 75 -2.58 4.72 1.71
N PRO A 76 -2.60 4.34 3.00
CA PRO A 76 -3.20 3.08 3.42
C PRO A 76 -4.69 3.03 3.08
N THR A 77 -5.11 1.97 2.39
CA THR A 77 -6.50 1.73 1.98
C THR A 77 -7.02 0.38 2.46
N CYS A 78 -8.34 0.22 2.48
CA CYS A 78 -8.97 -1.08 2.69
C CYS A 78 -8.53 -2.05 1.58
N HIS A 79 -8.17 -3.27 1.98
CA HIS A 79 -7.69 -4.28 1.04
C HIS A 79 -8.42 -5.61 1.14
N TYR A 80 -8.87 -5.99 2.33
CA TYR A 80 -9.56 -7.25 2.56
C TYR A 80 -10.57 -7.10 3.69
N MET A 81 -11.72 -7.73 3.53
CA MET A 81 -12.74 -7.84 4.57
C MET A 81 -12.62 -9.21 5.19
N MET A 82 -12.08 -9.28 6.41
CA MET A 82 -11.93 -10.56 7.12
C MET A 82 -13.29 -11.14 7.56
N GLY A 83 -14.29 -10.28 7.76
CA GLY A 83 -15.65 -10.72 8.05
C GLY A 83 -16.31 -11.43 6.87
N GLY A 84 -17.24 -12.32 7.16
CA GLY A 84 -17.98 -13.08 6.15
C GLY A 84 -19.10 -13.88 6.81
N ILE A 85 -19.76 -14.74 6.04
CA ILE A 85 -20.76 -15.67 6.58
C ILE A 85 -20.05 -16.60 7.57
N PRO A 86 -20.48 -16.65 8.86
CA PRO A 86 -19.86 -17.53 9.84
C PRO A 86 -19.98 -18.99 9.38
N ASN A 87 -18.85 -19.71 9.36
CA ASN A 87 -18.85 -21.15 9.23
C ASN A 87 -18.49 -21.78 10.59
N GLN A 88 -19.19 -22.86 10.95
CA GLN A 88 -18.66 -23.77 11.95
C GLN A 88 -17.67 -24.68 11.22
N SER A 89 -16.57 -25.04 11.88
CA SER A 89 -15.44 -25.80 11.31
C SER A 89 -15.81 -27.14 10.65
N HIS A 90 -17.07 -27.59 10.74
CA HIS A 90 -17.59 -28.83 10.17
C HIS A 90 -19.00 -28.74 9.53
N ARG A 91 -19.58 -27.55 9.32
CA ARG A 91 -20.91 -27.46 8.69
C ARG A 91 -21.03 -26.24 7.78
N SER A 92 -21.22 -26.48 6.49
CA SER A 92 -21.77 -25.49 5.57
C SER A 92 -23.26 -25.33 5.90
N SER A 93 -23.61 -24.40 6.77
CA SER A 93 -25.00 -24.05 7.06
C SER A 93 -25.58 -23.21 5.91
N ILE A 94 -25.83 -23.86 4.78
CA ILE A 94 -26.82 -23.41 3.81
C ILE A 94 -28.10 -24.18 4.17
N ASN A 95 -28.93 -23.62 5.04
CA ASN A 95 -30.32 -24.08 5.10
C ASN A 95 -31.00 -23.49 3.85
N ARG A 96 -31.26 -24.35 2.86
CA ARG A 96 -32.20 -24.04 1.80
C ARG A 96 -33.59 -24.17 2.41
N GLU A 97 -34.36 -23.08 2.39
CA GLU A 97 -35.83 -23.17 2.43
C GLU A 97 -36.33 -23.81 1.13
#